data_AF-A0A517R327-F1
#
_entry.id   AF-A0A517R327-F1
#
_cell.length_a   1.000
_cell.length_b   1.000
_cell.length_c   1.000
_cell.angle_alpha   90.00
_cell.angle_beta   90.00
_cell.angle_gamma   90.00
#
_symmetry.space_group_name_H-M   'P 1'
#
loop_
_entity.id
_entity.type
_entity.pdbx_description
1 polymer ?
#
loop_
_entity_poly.entity_id
_entity_poly.type
_entity_poly.pdbx_seq_one_letter_code
_entity_poly.pdbx_strand_id
1 'polypeptide(L)'
;MKRWLASLFIGGYLSALGVGLVSHTMEWGTGRHPAMYYIVWDMFCGWTSWDVRLEVIGEGVSGKYYSLAPGPWGGINTHGRLDRRDYDVGGLACCRIALNTLKHTSHEEIARIFVVERAWNKKYNIPDHLWEERFEEPRDPHYYHKIYHVISGEGVLLSSQPNWLTHYTSVAQNADPRLQSQMRTRQPFYLLDMAAANNSGQELSSQP
;
A
#
# COMPACT_ATOMS: atom_id res chain seq x y z
N MET A 1 7.88 25.79 -38.56
CA MET A 1 7.60 26.21 -37.16
C MET A 1 7.23 25.05 -36.24
N LYS A 2 6.19 24.24 -36.55
CA LYS A 2 5.75 23.14 -35.66
C LYS A 2 6.86 22.14 -35.28
N ARG A 3 7.75 21.79 -36.21
CA ARG A 3 8.91 20.91 -35.97
C ARG A 3 9.95 21.50 -35.02
N TRP A 4 10.27 22.79 -35.18
CA TRP A 4 11.23 23.49 -34.31
C TRP A 4 10.70 23.60 -32.89
N LEU A 5 9.41 23.88 -32.72
CA LEU A 5 8.77 23.90 -31.41
C LEU A 5 8.81 22.52 -30.74
N ALA A 6 8.52 21.46 -31.51
CA ALA A 6 8.61 20.09 -31.02
C ALA A 6 10.04 19.71 -30.62
N SER A 7 11.04 20.04 -31.45
CA SER A 7 12.45 19.79 -31.14
C SER A 7 12.93 20.56 -29.90
N LEU A 8 12.52 21.82 -29.74
CA LEU A 8 12.82 22.61 -28.56
C LEU A 8 12.18 22.02 -27.30
N PHE A 9 10.92 21.58 -27.39
CA PHE A 9 10.22 20.94 -26.28
C PHE A 9 10.90 19.62 -25.88
N ILE A 10 11.20 18.75 -26.85
CA ILE A 10 11.89 17.48 -26.60
C ILE A 10 13.28 17.73 -25.99
N GLY A 11 14.07 18.64 -26.57
CA GLY A 11 15.39 18.98 -26.08
C GLY A 11 15.37 19.56 -24.66
N GLY A 12 14.44 20.47 -24.39
CA GLY A 12 14.23 21.03 -23.05
C GLY A 12 13.82 19.98 -22.02
N TYR A 13 12.89 19.09 -22.39
CA TYR A 13 12.45 17.99 -21.55
C TYR A 13 13.59 17.01 -21.22
N LEU A 14 14.34 16.54 -22.23
CA LEU A 14 15.49 15.65 -22.02
C LEU A 14 16.61 16.30 -21.20
N SER A 15 16.85 17.61 -21.40
CA SER A 15 17.82 18.35 -20.59
C SER A 15 17.40 18.41 -19.13
N ALA A 16 16.11 18.67 -18.85
CA ALA A 16 15.57 18.67 -17.51
C ALA A 16 15.70 17.29 -16.84
N LEU A 17 15.39 16.19 -17.55
CA LEU A 17 15.61 14.82 -17.06
C LEU A 17 17.09 14.54 -16.79
N GLY A 18 18.00 14.97 -17.68
CA GLY A 18 19.44 14.79 -17.52
C GLY A 18 19.99 15.50 -16.27
N VAL A 19 19.54 16.73 -16.00
CA VAL A 19 19.85 17.45 -14.76
C VAL A 19 19.33 16.67 -13.55
N GLY A 20 18.09 16.17 -13.61
CA GLY A 20 17.51 15.31 -12.56
C GLY A 20 18.38 14.09 -12.24
N LEU A 21 18.84 13.38 -13.27
CA LEU A 21 19.70 12.21 -13.16
C LEU A 21 21.06 12.55 -12.52
N VAL A 22 21.74 13.61 -12.99
CA VAL A 22 23.05 14.03 -12.45
C VAL A 22 22.92 14.48 -11.00
N SER A 23 21.91 15.28 -10.68
CA SER A 23 21.62 15.71 -9.30
C SER A 23 21.42 14.54 -8.35
N HIS A 24 20.69 13.49 -8.76
CA HIS A 24 20.52 12.30 -7.94
C HIS A 24 21.78 11.45 -7.83
N THR A 25 22.50 11.26 -8.94
CA THR A 25 23.72 10.44 -8.97
C THR A 25 24.83 11.05 -8.10
N MET A 26 24.89 12.39 -8.04
CA MET A 26 25.89 13.12 -7.27
C MET A 26 25.38 13.63 -5.92
N GLU A 27 24.17 13.26 -5.50
CA GLU A 27 23.49 13.75 -4.29
C GLU A 27 23.44 15.29 -4.18
N TRP A 28 23.43 15.98 -5.32
CA TRP A 28 23.47 17.44 -5.40
C TRP A 28 22.07 18.04 -5.54
N GLY A 29 21.60 18.68 -4.46
CA GLY A 29 20.35 19.47 -4.49
C GLY A 29 19.06 18.65 -4.57
N THR A 30 19.13 17.35 -4.27
CA THR A 30 17.99 16.42 -4.15
C THR A 30 16.96 16.97 -3.16
N GLY A 31 15.88 17.57 -3.68
CA GLY A 31 14.77 18.12 -2.89
C GLY A 31 14.75 19.64 -2.66
N ARG A 32 15.62 20.42 -3.32
CA ARG A 32 15.69 21.89 -3.09
C ARG A 32 14.59 22.72 -3.76
N HIS A 33 13.85 22.18 -4.75
CA HIS A 33 12.76 22.91 -5.43
C HIS A 33 11.64 21.97 -5.88
N PRO A 34 10.36 22.36 -5.76
CA PRO A 34 9.20 21.59 -6.27
C PRO A 34 9.28 21.14 -7.74
N ALA A 35 10.06 21.81 -8.59
CA ALA A 35 10.22 21.41 -9.99
C ALA A 35 11.00 20.09 -10.13
N MET A 36 11.91 19.80 -9.19
CA MET A 36 12.64 18.53 -9.14
C MET A 36 11.70 17.36 -8.83
N TYR A 37 10.61 17.59 -8.10
CA TYR A 37 9.59 16.57 -7.89
C TYR A 37 8.99 16.11 -9.23
N TYR A 38 8.62 17.04 -10.12
CA TYR A 38 8.04 16.68 -11.43
C TYR A 38 9.04 16.01 -12.37
N ILE A 39 10.32 16.36 -12.31
CA ILE A 39 11.39 15.74 -13.13
C ILE A 39 11.71 14.32 -12.64
N VAL A 40 11.76 14.12 -11.32
CA VAL A 40 12.19 12.85 -10.70
C VAL A 40 11.03 11.86 -10.55
N TRP A 41 9.85 12.34 -10.18
CA TRP A 41 8.67 11.49 -9.93
C TRP A 41 8.14 10.84 -11.22
N ASP A 42 8.28 11.52 -12.37
CA ASP A 42 7.96 10.93 -13.68
C ASP A 42 8.96 9.80 -14.06
N MET A 43 10.23 9.92 -13.64
CA MET A 43 11.26 8.89 -13.87
C MET A 43 11.17 7.69 -12.92
N PHE A 44 10.74 7.91 -11.68
CA PHE A 44 10.60 6.85 -10.67
C PHE A 44 9.15 6.77 -10.24
N CYS A 45 8.31 6.27 -11.16
CA CYS A 45 6.98 5.86 -10.77
C CYS A 45 7.14 4.90 -9.58
N GLY A 46 6.57 5.27 -8.43
CA GLY A 46 6.61 4.49 -7.19
C GLY A 46 5.84 3.17 -7.35
N TRP A 47 6.44 2.23 -8.07
CA TRP A 47 5.87 0.92 -8.32
C TRP A 47 6.50 -0.04 -7.33
N THR A 48 5.68 -0.48 -6.39
CA THR A 48 5.99 -1.65 -5.58
C THR A 48 6.27 -2.82 -6.53
N SER A 49 7.29 -3.64 -6.25
CA SER A 49 7.50 -4.91 -6.97
C SER A 49 6.47 -5.98 -6.59
N TRP A 50 5.59 -5.66 -5.64
CA TRP A 50 4.56 -6.53 -5.09
C TRP A 50 3.18 -6.07 -5.48
N ASP A 51 2.34 -7.00 -5.91
CA ASP A 51 0.90 -6.78 -5.97
C ASP A 51 0.27 -7.29 -4.67
N VAL A 52 -0.79 -6.63 -4.22
CA VAL A 52 -1.49 -6.96 -2.98
C VAL A 52 -3.00 -6.95 -3.23
N ARG A 53 -3.70 -7.95 -2.71
CA ARG A 53 -5.16 -8.06 -2.74
C ARG A 53 -5.68 -8.30 -1.35
N LEU A 54 -6.91 -7.84 -1.10
CA LEU A 54 -7.56 -8.01 0.18
C LEU A 54 -8.60 -9.12 0.11
N GLU A 55 -8.44 -10.09 1.00
CA GLU A 55 -9.38 -11.15 1.26
C GLU A 55 -10.08 -10.86 2.59
N VAL A 56 -11.39 -11.08 2.64
CA VAL A 56 -12.20 -10.81 3.83
C VAL A 56 -12.86 -12.10 4.24
N ILE A 57 -12.51 -12.59 5.42
CA ILE A 57 -12.88 -13.92 5.91
C ILE A 57 -13.57 -13.79 7.26
N GLY A 58 -14.76 -14.35 7.42
CA GLY A 58 -15.47 -14.45 8.69
C GLY A 58 -15.24 -15.81 9.33
N GLU A 59 -15.01 -15.83 10.63
CA GLU A 59 -14.97 -17.05 11.46
C GLU A 59 -16.26 -17.13 12.26
N GLY A 60 -17.03 -18.19 12.01
CA GLY A 60 -18.23 -18.50 12.78
C GLY A 60 -17.90 -18.99 14.19
N VAL A 61 -18.88 -18.91 15.09
CA VAL A 61 -18.76 -19.48 16.45
C VAL A 61 -18.49 -20.98 16.44
N SER A 62 -18.84 -21.70 15.36
CA SER A 62 -18.47 -23.11 15.16
C SER A 62 -16.99 -23.35 14.78
N GLY A 63 -16.21 -22.28 14.53
CA GLY A 63 -14.84 -22.36 14.04
C GLY A 63 -14.73 -22.53 12.51
N LYS A 64 -15.85 -22.49 11.77
CA LYS A 64 -15.84 -22.50 10.30
C LYS A 64 -15.49 -21.14 9.73
N TYR A 65 -14.77 -21.14 8.61
CA TYR A 65 -14.38 -19.92 7.89
C TYR A 65 -15.24 -19.71 6.65
N TYR A 66 -15.66 -18.47 6.43
CA TYR A 66 -16.53 -18.04 5.34
C TYR A 66 -15.88 -16.89 4.59
N SER A 67 -15.92 -16.94 3.26
CA SER A 67 -15.55 -15.77 2.46
C SER A 67 -16.66 -14.73 2.54
N LEU A 68 -16.35 -13.53 3.05
CA LEU A 68 -17.30 -12.42 3.16
C LEU A 68 -17.18 -11.42 2.01
N ALA A 69 -16.25 -11.67 1.09
CA ALA A 69 -16.10 -10.90 -0.12
C ALA A 69 -15.67 -11.83 -1.28
N PRO A 70 -16.29 -11.76 -2.47
CA PRO A 70 -17.36 -10.83 -2.83
C PRO A 70 -18.64 -11.07 -2.03
N GLY A 71 -19.44 -10.01 -1.83
CA GLY A 71 -20.74 -10.11 -1.18
C GLY A 71 -21.76 -10.86 -2.06
N PRO A 72 -23.01 -11.03 -1.59
CA PRO A 72 -24.03 -11.81 -2.32
C PRO A 72 -24.42 -11.21 -3.68
N TRP A 73 -24.09 -9.94 -3.92
CA TRP A 73 -24.26 -9.23 -5.19
C TRP A 73 -23.09 -9.40 -6.18
N GLY A 74 -22.08 -10.20 -5.82
CA GLY A 74 -20.87 -10.39 -6.63
C GLY A 74 -19.87 -9.25 -6.49
N GLY A 75 -18.84 -9.28 -7.34
CA GLY A 75 -17.77 -8.29 -7.37
C GLY A 75 -18.12 -7.07 -8.22
N ILE A 76 -17.68 -5.88 -7.79
CA ILE A 76 -17.81 -4.65 -8.56
C ILE A 76 -16.46 -4.34 -9.21
N ASN A 77 -16.38 -4.46 -10.53
CA ASN A 77 -15.17 -4.18 -11.30
C ASN A 77 -15.31 -2.85 -12.05
N THR A 78 -14.70 -1.78 -11.55
CA THR A 78 -14.69 -0.48 -12.27
C THR A 78 -13.68 -0.46 -13.40
N HIS A 79 -12.52 -1.10 -13.22
CA HIS A 79 -11.48 -1.17 -14.24
C HIS A 79 -10.90 -2.59 -14.33
N GLY A 80 -10.99 -3.20 -15.52
CA GLY A 80 -10.43 -4.53 -15.77
C GLY A 80 -11.07 -5.62 -14.92
N ARG A 81 -10.24 -6.49 -14.34
CA ARG A 81 -10.67 -7.70 -13.62
C ARG A 81 -10.60 -7.58 -12.10
N LEU A 82 -10.24 -6.41 -11.57
CA LEU A 82 -10.05 -6.20 -10.14
C LEU A 82 -11.35 -5.76 -9.47
N ASP A 83 -11.62 -6.31 -8.28
CA ASP A 83 -12.78 -5.95 -7.48
C ASP A 83 -12.53 -4.60 -6.77
N ARG A 84 -13.57 -3.84 -6.47
CA ARG A 84 -13.53 -2.61 -5.68
C ARG A 84 -12.71 -2.74 -4.40
N ARG A 85 -12.73 -3.89 -3.72
CA ARG A 85 -11.94 -4.14 -2.51
C ARG A 85 -10.43 -4.16 -2.77
N ASP A 86 -10.01 -4.52 -3.97
CA ASP A 86 -8.59 -4.66 -4.34
C ASP A 86 -7.92 -3.29 -4.50
N TYR A 87 -8.72 -2.24 -4.68
CA TYR A 87 -8.27 -0.85 -4.68
C TYR A 87 -8.18 -0.23 -3.28
N ASP A 88 -8.65 -0.92 -2.25
CA ASP A 88 -8.66 -0.43 -0.88
C ASP A 88 -7.31 -0.71 -0.19
N VAL A 89 -6.26 -0.02 -0.64
CA VAL A 89 -4.89 -0.22 -0.14
C VAL A 89 -4.77 -0.04 1.38
N GLY A 90 -5.67 0.72 2.00
CA GLY A 90 -5.73 0.94 3.45
C GLY A 90 -6.68 0.02 4.21
N GLY A 91 -7.38 -0.91 3.55
CA GLY A 91 -8.34 -1.83 4.18
C GLY A 91 -9.54 -1.13 4.86
N LEU A 92 -9.79 0.14 4.54
CA LEU A 92 -10.78 0.99 5.22
C LEU A 92 -12.23 0.57 4.93
N ALA A 93 -12.47 0.04 3.73
CA ALA A 93 -13.78 -0.41 3.27
C ALA A 93 -14.05 -1.87 3.60
N CYS A 94 -13.03 -2.69 3.86
CA CYS A 94 -13.17 -4.13 4.12
C CYS A 94 -14.12 -4.45 5.29
N CYS A 95 -14.08 -3.69 6.38
CA CYS A 95 -15.02 -3.83 7.49
C CYS A 95 -16.47 -3.63 7.03
N ARG A 96 -16.73 -2.56 6.28
CA ARG A 96 -18.08 -2.25 5.79
C ARG A 96 -18.56 -3.27 4.76
N ILE A 97 -17.67 -3.79 3.91
CA ILE A 97 -17.98 -4.88 2.98
C ILE A 97 -18.39 -6.12 3.77
N ALA A 98 -17.62 -6.52 4.78
CA ALA A 98 -17.93 -7.69 5.60
C ALA A 98 -19.31 -7.57 6.27
N LEU A 99 -19.56 -6.46 6.99
CA LEU A 99 -20.81 -6.24 7.70
C LEU A 99 -22.02 -6.18 6.75
N ASN A 100 -21.86 -5.59 5.57
CA ASN A 100 -22.91 -5.60 4.55
C ASN A 100 -23.16 -7.02 4.03
N THR A 101 -22.13 -7.82 3.81
CA THR A 101 -22.30 -9.23 3.42
C THR A 101 -23.06 -10.00 4.49
N LEU A 102 -22.68 -9.84 5.77
CA LEU A 102 -23.34 -10.51 6.89
C LEU A 102 -24.81 -10.09 7.02
N LYS A 103 -25.09 -8.79 6.93
CA LYS A 103 -26.45 -8.26 6.99
C LYS A 103 -27.40 -8.86 5.94
N HIS A 104 -26.87 -9.31 4.81
CA HIS A 104 -27.64 -9.74 3.65
C HIS A 104 -27.45 -11.23 3.29
N THR A 105 -26.82 -12.02 4.15
CA THR A 105 -26.66 -13.46 3.97
C THR A 105 -27.14 -14.22 5.20
N SER A 106 -27.50 -15.49 5.03
CA SER A 106 -27.83 -16.37 6.16
C SER A 106 -26.58 -17.12 6.58
N HIS A 107 -26.16 -16.92 7.82
CA HIS A 107 -24.96 -17.52 8.39
C HIS A 107 -25.14 -17.74 9.89
N GLU A 108 -24.28 -18.55 10.48
CA GLU A 108 -24.15 -18.61 11.94
C GLU A 108 -23.58 -17.31 12.50
N GLU A 109 -23.66 -17.10 13.81
CA GLU A 109 -23.01 -15.96 14.45
C GLU A 109 -21.50 -15.94 14.13
N ILE A 110 -21.00 -14.76 13.75
CA ILE A 110 -19.59 -14.56 13.38
C ILE A 110 -18.85 -14.05 14.61
N ALA A 111 -17.85 -14.80 15.07
CA ALA A 111 -17.02 -14.41 16.19
C ALA A 111 -16.04 -13.29 15.78
N ARG A 112 -15.37 -13.48 14.64
CA ARG A 112 -14.32 -12.58 14.14
C ARG A 112 -14.34 -12.45 12.63
N ILE A 113 -13.88 -11.31 12.14
CA ILE A 113 -13.66 -11.02 10.74
C ILE A 113 -12.17 -10.71 10.56
N PHE A 114 -11.53 -11.41 9.64
CA PHE A 114 -10.14 -11.24 9.26
C PHE A 114 -10.06 -10.55 7.90
N VAL A 115 -9.30 -9.47 7.85
CA VAL A 115 -8.84 -8.88 6.59
C VAL A 115 -7.43 -9.40 6.35
N VAL A 116 -7.26 -10.17 5.28
CA VAL A 116 -6.00 -10.82 4.92
C VAL A 116 -5.45 -10.16 3.66
N GLU A 117 -4.21 -9.74 3.71
CA GLU A 117 -3.45 -9.33 2.54
C GLU A 117 -2.85 -10.56 1.87
N ARG A 118 -3.19 -10.75 0.60
CA ARG A 118 -2.50 -11.68 -0.29
C ARG A 118 -1.53 -10.91 -1.17
N ALA A 119 -0.23 -11.13 -0.97
CA ALA A 119 0.84 -10.46 -1.69
C ALA A 119 1.63 -11.43 -2.59
N TRP A 120 2.03 -10.97 -3.77
CA TRP A 120 2.91 -11.72 -4.68
C TRP A 120 3.73 -10.77 -5.55
N ASN A 121 4.77 -11.28 -6.21
CA ASN A 121 5.63 -10.46 -7.07
C ASN A 121 4.89 -10.08 -8.38
N LYS A 122 4.85 -8.79 -8.71
CA LYS A 122 4.20 -8.25 -9.93
C LYS A 122 4.76 -8.83 -11.23
N LYS A 123 5.97 -9.40 -11.23
CA LYS A 123 6.51 -10.09 -12.41
C LYS A 123 5.54 -11.15 -12.95
N TYR A 124 4.77 -11.77 -12.07
CA TYR A 124 3.78 -12.79 -12.43
C TYR A 124 2.48 -12.24 -13.02
N ASN A 125 2.28 -10.91 -13.04
CA ASN A 125 1.08 -10.28 -13.61
C ASN A 125 1.14 -10.16 -15.13
N ILE A 126 2.25 -10.54 -15.77
CA ILE A 126 2.34 -10.48 -17.24
C ILE A 126 1.43 -11.57 -17.87
N PRO A 127 0.79 -11.25 -19.01
CA PRO A 127 0.03 -12.23 -19.79
C PRO A 127 0.84 -13.48 -20.16
N ASP A 128 0.14 -14.61 -20.27
CA ASP A 128 0.74 -15.94 -20.45
C ASP A 128 1.65 -16.00 -21.69
N HIS A 129 1.19 -15.48 -22.83
CA HIS A 129 1.98 -15.40 -24.06
C HIS A 129 3.29 -14.60 -23.91
N LEU A 130 3.30 -13.56 -23.07
CA LEU A 130 4.53 -12.79 -22.78
C LEU A 130 5.42 -13.48 -21.77
N TRP A 131 4.86 -14.33 -20.90
CA TRP A 131 5.65 -15.14 -19.99
C TRP A 131 6.41 -16.21 -20.78
N GLU A 132 5.71 -16.94 -21.64
CA GLU A 132 6.27 -18.00 -22.51
C GLU A 132 7.35 -17.49 -23.46
N GLU A 133 7.24 -16.25 -23.95
CA GLU A 133 8.27 -15.62 -24.80
C GLU A 133 9.54 -15.27 -24.01
N ARG A 134 9.42 -14.95 -22.72
CA ARG A 134 10.51 -14.38 -21.90
C ARG A 134 11.20 -15.39 -21.00
N PHE A 135 10.50 -16.44 -20.61
CA PHE A 135 10.94 -17.39 -19.59
C PHE A 135 10.70 -18.82 -20.06
N GLU A 136 11.70 -19.68 -19.88
CA GLU A 136 11.60 -21.12 -20.16
C GLU A 136 10.84 -21.86 -19.04
N GLU A 137 10.78 -21.27 -17.84
CA GLU A 137 10.12 -21.85 -16.67
C GLU A 137 8.59 -21.65 -16.70
N PRO A 138 7.81 -22.60 -16.15
CA PRO A 138 6.38 -22.42 -16.01
C PRO A 138 6.06 -21.29 -15.01
N ARG A 139 4.99 -20.56 -15.27
CA ARG A 139 4.55 -19.47 -14.40
C ARG A 139 3.91 -20.02 -13.11
N ASP A 140 4.66 -20.01 -12.02
CA ASP A 140 4.18 -20.44 -10.70
C ASP A 140 4.30 -19.31 -9.63
N PRO A 141 3.27 -18.46 -9.49
CA PRO A 141 3.28 -17.38 -8.51
C PRO A 141 3.18 -17.90 -7.08
N HIS A 142 4.12 -17.47 -6.25
CA HIS A 142 4.09 -17.73 -4.82
C HIS A 142 3.31 -16.62 -4.10
N TYR A 143 2.26 -16.99 -3.37
CA TYR A 143 1.39 -16.07 -2.65
C TYR A 143 1.71 -16.09 -1.15
N TYR A 144 1.97 -14.91 -0.60
CA TYR A 144 2.15 -14.69 0.83
C TYR A 144 0.86 -14.14 1.42
N HIS A 145 0.43 -14.69 2.55
CA HIS A 145 -0.79 -14.26 3.23
C HIS A 145 -0.44 -13.67 4.59
N LYS A 146 -1.01 -12.52 4.92
CA LYS A 146 -0.79 -11.83 6.20
C LYS A 146 -2.10 -11.25 6.71
N ILE A 147 -2.38 -11.44 7.99
CA ILE A 147 -3.51 -10.77 8.64
C ILE A 147 -3.18 -9.28 8.79
N TYR A 148 -4.02 -8.44 8.19
CA TYR A 148 -3.90 -6.99 8.26
C TYR A 148 -4.79 -6.40 9.36
N HIS A 149 -6.08 -6.79 9.38
CA HIS A 149 -7.01 -6.42 10.44
C HIS A 149 -7.74 -7.63 11.01
N VAL A 150 -8.01 -7.57 12.31
CA VAL A 150 -8.96 -8.45 13.00
C VAL A 150 -10.06 -7.58 13.57
N ILE A 151 -11.30 -7.92 13.25
CA ILE A 151 -12.50 -7.16 13.60
C ILE A 151 -13.46 -8.12 14.31
N SER A 152 -14.23 -7.65 15.28
CA SER A 152 -15.29 -8.44 15.91
C SER A 152 -16.44 -8.69 14.91
N GLY A 153 -17.31 -9.67 15.20
CA GLY A 153 -18.55 -9.87 14.43
C GLY A 153 -19.45 -8.64 14.34
N GLU A 154 -19.34 -7.72 15.29
CA GLU A 154 -20.11 -6.47 15.35
C GLU A 154 -19.43 -5.31 14.59
N GLY A 155 -18.23 -5.51 14.07
CA GLY A 155 -17.50 -4.48 13.31
C GLY A 155 -16.50 -3.65 14.11
N VAL A 156 -16.20 -4.02 15.36
CA VAL A 156 -15.20 -3.32 16.18
C VAL A 156 -13.80 -3.80 15.82
N LEU A 157 -12.88 -2.88 15.50
CA LEU A 157 -11.49 -3.23 15.23
C LEU A 157 -10.82 -3.76 16.50
N LEU A 158 -10.39 -5.03 16.48
CA LEU A 158 -9.70 -5.68 17.60
C LEU A 158 -8.18 -5.59 17.47
N SER A 159 -7.66 -5.71 16.26
CA SER A 159 -6.23 -5.63 15.98
C SER A 159 -5.96 -5.11 14.58
N SER A 160 -4.88 -4.35 14.44
CA SER A 160 -4.41 -3.83 13.17
C SER A 160 -2.89 -3.96 13.10
N GLN A 161 -2.39 -4.51 12.01
CA GLN A 161 -0.97 -4.54 11.70
C GLN A 161 -0.64 -3.54 10.59
N PRO A 162 0.64 -3.20 10.35
CA PRO A 162 1.01 -2.47 9.14
C PRO A 162 0.72 -3.30 7.89
N ASN A 163 0.26 -2.65 6.81
CA ASN A 163 0.07 -3.29 5.51
C ASN A 163 1.39 -3.86 4.97
N TRP A 164 1.31 -4.74 3.97
CA TRP A 164 2.47 -5.47 3.44
C TRP A 164 3.62 -4.54 3.04
N LEU A 165 3.30 -3.46 2.33
CA LEU A 165 4.31 -2.51 1.86
C LEU A 165 5.01 -1.82 3.02
N THR A 166 4.24 -1.31 4.00
CA THR A 166 4.80 -0.64 5.18
C THR A 166 5.66 -1.60 5.99
N HIS A 167 5.20 -2.84 6.15
CA HIS A 167 5.95 -3.89 6.82
C HIS A 167 7.27 -4.19 6.10
N TYR A 168 7.24 -4.43 4.79
CA TYR A 168 8.43 -4.72 3.99
C TYR A 168 9.43 -3.56 4.00
N THR A 169 8.96 -2.32 3.84
CA THR A 169 9.81 -1.13 3.92
C THR A 169 10.48 -1.01 5.29
N SER A 170 9.73 -1.24 6.37
CA SER A 170 10.28 -1.23 7.74
C SER A 170 11.34 -2.32 7.93
N VAL A 171 11.08 -3.55 7.46
CA VAL A 171 12.06 -4.64 7.54
C VAL A 171 13.32 -4.30 6.73
N ALA A 172 13.17 -3.79 5.50
CA ALA A 172 14.29 -3.41 4.67
C ALA A 172 15.16 -2.30 5.29
N GLN A 173 14.53 -1.28 5.89
CA GLN A 173 15.22 -0.20 6.60
C GLN A 173 15.94 -0.69 7.86
N ASN A 174 15.34 -1.65 8.57
CA ASN A 174 15.91 -2.23 9.77
C ASN A 174 17.04 -3.24 9.49
N ALA A 175 17.00 -3.89 8.33
CA ALA A 175 18.00 -4.86 7.90
C ALA A 175 19.31 -4.21 7.40
N ASP A 176 19.29 -2.95 6.95
CA ASP A 176 20.49 -2.24 6.48
C ASP A 176 21.24 -1.57 7.66
N PRO A 177 22.43 -2.07 8.08
CA PRO A 177 23.18 -1.51 9.20
C PRO A 177 23.64 -0.06 8.95
N ARG A 178 23.86 0.33 7.69
CA ARG A 178 24.25 1.70 7.31
C ARG A 178 23.10 2.66 7.55
N LEU A 179 21.87 2.29 7.16
CA LEU A 179 20.68 3.10 7.45
C LEU A 179 20.45 3.22 8.96
N GLN A 180 20.62 2.12 9.70
CA GLN A 180 20.52 2.13 11.16
C GLN A 180 21.55 3.06 11.81
N SER A 181 22.80 3.05 11.34
CA SER A 181 23.84 3.97 11.79
C SER A 181 23.45 5.43 11.50
N GLN A 182 23.01 5.73 10.29
CA GLN A 182 22.58 7.08 9.89
C GLN A 182 21.37 7.58 10.70
N MET A 183 20.39 6.71 10.97
CA MET A 183 19.22 7.04 11.81
C MET A 183 19.64 7.41 13.24
N ARG A 184 20.66 6.74 13.80
CA ARG A 184 21.19 7.07 15.13
C ARG A 184 21.95 8.39 15.14
N THR A 185 22.72 8.69 14.10
CA THR A 185 23.50 9.93 14.01
C THR A 185 22.64 11.14 13.65
N ARG A 186 21.53 10.94 12.94
CA ARG A 186 20.64 12.01 12.45
C ARG A 186 19.28 11.98 13.14
N GLN A 187 19.28 11.86 14.47
CA GLN A 187 18.07 12.08 15.26
C GLN A 187 17.51 13.48 14.96
N PRO A 188 16.23 13.63 14.59
CA PRO A 188 15.66 14.94 14.35
C PRO A 188 15.72 15.76 15.65
N PHE A 189 16.22 17.00 15.55
CA PHE A 189 16.33 17.93 16.68
C PHE A 189 14.98 18.22 17.36
N TYR A 190 13.88 18.02 16.64
CA TYR A 190 12.53 18.14 17.14
C TYR A 190 11.86 16.76 17.12
N LEU A 191 11.73 16.14 18.28
CA LEU A 191 10.72 15.14 18.52
C LEU A 191 9.37 15.88 18.55
N LEU A 192 8.53 15.67 17.53
CA LEU A 192 7.11 15.96 17.67
C LEU A 192 6.57 14.95 18.67
N ASP A 193 6.56 15.35 19.94
CA ASP A 193 5.91 14.61 21.00
C ASP A 193 4.39 14.69 20.79
N MET A 194 3.87 13.76 19.99
CA MET A 194 2.43 13.64 19.75
C MET A 194 1.67 13.19 21.02
N ALA A 195 2.36 12.71 22.06
CA ALA A 195 1.75 12.42 23.35
C ALA A 195 1.56 13.71 24.18
N ALA A 196 2.51 14.65 24.14
CA ALA A 196 2.36 15.95 24.77
C ALA A 196 1.22 16.79 24.16
N ALA A 197 1.00 16.69 22.84
CA ALA A 197 -0.09 17.38 22.16
C ALA A 197 -1.48 16.92 22.64
N ASN A 198 -1.67 15.63 22.93
CA ASN A 198 -2.94 15.10 23.43
C ASN A 198 -3.21 15.42 24.91
N ASN A 199 -2.17 15.57 25.74
CA ASN A 199 -2.33 15.93 27.16
C ASN A 199 -2.62 17.43 27.36
N SER A 200 -2.17 18.30 26.45
CA SER A 200 -2.45 19.75 26.53
C SER A 200 -3.93 20.13 26.32
N GLY A 201 -4.76 19.20 25.85
CA GLY A 201 -6.22 19.38 25.73
C GLY A 201 -7.03 19.00 26.97
N GLN A 202 -6.44 18.29 27.95
CA GLN A 202 -7.14 17.84 29.16
C GLN A 202 -7.01 18.81 30.36
N GLU A 203 -6.01 19.71 30.37
CA GLU A 203 -5.81 20.64 31.50
C GLU A 203 -6.75 21.86 31.48
N LEU A 204 -7.49 22.10 30.39
CA LEU A 204 -8.42 23.23 30.27
C LEU A 204 -9.86 22.93 30.75
N SER A 205 -10.17 21.71 31.19
CA SER A 205 -11.51 21.35 31.70
C SER A 205 -11.60 21.14 33.21
N SER A 206 -10.54 21.47 33.95
CA SER A 206 -10.55 21.35 35.42
C SER A 206 -9.95 22.60 36.07
N GLN A 207 -10.66 23.72 35.95
CA GLN A 207 -10.66 24.74 37.00
C GLN A 207 -12.12 25.10 37.32
N PRO A 208 -12.53 25.06 38.60
CA PRO A 208 -13.86 25.51 39.04
C PRO A 208 -14.04 27.01 38.91
#